data_AF-A0A6B2FWQ4-F1
#
_entry.id   AF-A0A6B2FWQ4-F1
#
_cell.length_a   1.000
_cell.length_b   1.000
_cell.length_c   1.000
_cell.angle_alpha   90.00
_cell.angle_beta   90.00
_cell.angle_gamma   90.00
#
_symmetry.space_group_name_H-M   'P 1'
#
loop_
_entity.id
_entity.type
_entity.pdbx_description
1 polymer ?
#
loop_
_entity_poly.entity_id
_entity_poly.type
_entity_poly.pdbx_seq_one_letter_code
_entity_poly.pdbx_strand_id
1 'polypeptide(L)'
;MQIDSDLKAELRETYNKFSESGPVTGNNLGELFKLAGEAVPAFKLRDACESMKKSRGETITFDEFIKLYDKLNLCKSKGQEFKQNVQSKSGITVLSGYEATSSGTLHSMSEAERTSFANYINEALKNDPDCKQYLPIDPESEDLFKRVGDGIILCKLANLAQENTIDERAINKTKINSFTATENVTLALNSYKSIGCNIVNVGSEDIKEGRIHLILGIMWQVIRIAMLKNININITPDLLCLLLPGETPEELFALSPEQLLLRWVNYQLKNVGYDGGEITNFGSALKDSTAYSALEKAIMPESLIHSSDKVYKESDHNKRAQMIIDNAKNSGVSALVSKNDITNCNQKLNMVFLADMFNKYPNLQAVDTSIKIEETREEKSYRNWLNSLGPSKFVNSLMTDLTDGIVLLETIDVLYPGSTAWSKVNRAPYKPHTEFLKKTENCSQFVDLAVKKEFSTVGLCGGDIAKGSRL
;
A
#
# COMPACT_ATOMS: atom_id res chain seq x y z
N MET A 1 27.48 0.99 -1.88
CA MET A 1 26.50 -0.08 -2.10
C MET A 1 26.74 -0.53 -3.53
N GLN A 2 26.97 -1.81 -3.81
CA GLN A 2 27.38 -2.21 -5.16
C GLN A 2 26.24 -1.97 -6.15
N ILE A 3 26.56 -1.34 -7.29
CA ILE A 3 25.68 -1.26 -8.45
C ILE A 3 25.28 -2.69 -8.81
N ASP A 4 23.98 -2.92 -8.96
CA ASP A 4 23.42 -4.21 -9.37
C ASP A 4 24.08 -4.74 -10.65
N SER A 5 24.25 -6.06 -10.76
CA SER A 5 25.00 -6.67 -11.87
C SER A 5 24.36 -6.42 -13.23
N ASP A 6 23.03 -6.35 -13.28
CA ASP A 6 22.28 -6.21 -14.52
C ASP A 6 22.32 -4.74 -14.98
N LEU A 7 22.12 -3.80 -14.05
CA LEU A 7 22.32 -2.37 -14.30
C LEU A 7 23.76 -2.06 -14.74
N LYS A 8 24.75 -2.72 -14.15
CA LYS A 8 26.15 -2.56 -14.56
C LYS A 8 26.40 -3.05 -15.98
N ALA A 9 25.69 -4.09 -16.43
CA ALA A 9 25.78 -4.59 -17.80
C ALA A 9 25.15 -3.62 -18.81
N GLU A 10 23.98 -3.05 -18.51
CA GLU A 10 23.32 -2.04 -19.34
C GLU A 10 24.13 -0.74 -19.46
N LEU A 11 24.67 -0.25 -18.34
CA LEU A 11 25.57 0.90 -18.33
C LEU A 11 26.85 0.63 -19.13
N ARG A 12 27.34 -0.62 -19.14
CA ARG A 12 28.52 -1.01 -19.93
C ARG A 12 28.22 -0.98 -21.42
N GLU A 13 27.06 -1.48 -21.83
CA GLU A 13 26.64 -1.44 -23.24
C GLU A 13 26.48 0.01 -23.72
N THR A 14 25.85 0.86 -22.92
CA THR A 14 25.65 2.29 -23.21
C THR A 14 26.99 3.03 -23.31
N TYR A 15 27.89 2.80 -22.36
CA TYR A 15 29.24 3.37 -22.36
C TYR A 15 30.03 2.95 -23.61
N ASN A 16 29.98 1.67 -23.97
CA ASN A 16 30.70 1.16 -25.15
C ASN A 16 30.18 1.82 -26.43
N LYS A 17 28.86 1.84 -26.65
CA LYS A 17 28.22 2.49 -27.81
C LYS A 17 28.59 3.97 -27.93
N PHE A 18 28.64 4.69 -26.81
CA PHE A 18 29.05 6.09 -26.82
C PHE A 18 30.53 6.27 -27.13
N SER A 19 31.39 5.38 -26.61
CA SER A 19 32.84 5.42 -26.83
C SER A 19 33.26 5.10 -28.27
N GLU A 20 32.42 4.44 -29.06
CA GLU A 20 32.63 4.22 -30.50
C GLU A 20 32.65 5.53 -31.30
N SER A 21 31.96 6.56 -30.82
CA SER A 21 31.89 7.89 -31.47
C SER A 21 33.04 8.83 -31.06
N GLY A 22 33.89 8.43 -30.11
CA GLY A 22 35.01 9.22 -29.61
C GLY A 22 35.27 9.02 -28.11
N PRO A 23 36.38 9.56 -27.58
CA PRO A 23 36.72 9.39 -26.18
C PRO A 23 35.69 10.06 -25.26
N VAL A 24 35.31 9.36 -24.18
CA VAL A 24 34.46 9.91 -23.11
C VAL A 24 35.29 10.89 -22.29
N THR A 25 34.92 12.16 -22.26
CA THR A 25 35.62 13.24 -21.55
C THR A 25 34.63 14.04 -20.69
N GLY A 26 35.13 14.92 -19.83
CA GLY A 26 34.27 15.80 -19.02
C GLY A 26 33.33 16.68 -19.85
N ASN A 27 33.65 16.94 -21.13
CA ASN A 27 32.85 17.79 -22.01
C ASN A 27 31.61 17.07 -22.58
N ASN A 28 31.69 15.75 -22.81
CA ASN A 28 30.60 14.96 -23.39
C ASN A 28 29.95 13.99 -22.39
N LEU A 29 30.46 13.95 -21.15
CA LEU A 29 29.94 13.13 -20.05
C LEU A 29 28.44 13.37 -19.79
N GLY A 30 27.96 14.61 -19.95
CA GLY A 30 26.54 14.92 -19.78
C GLY A 30 25.63 14.25 -20.82
N GLU A 31 26.12 13.99 -22.03
CA GLU A 31 25.38 13.28 -23.07
C GLU A 31 25.35 11.77 -22.78
N LEU A 32 26.47 11.22 -22.28
CA LEU A 32 26.53 9.84 -21.82
C LEU A 32 25.55 9.56 -20.67
N PHE A 33 25.45 10.46 -19.68
CA PHE A 33 24.46 10.31 -18.61
C PHE A 33 23.02 10.34 -19.15
N LYS A 34 22.71 11.23 -20.11
CA LYS A 34 21.39 11.26 -20.74
C LYS A 34 21.06 9.96 -21.48
N LEU A 35 22.02 9.40 -22.19
CA LEU A 35 21.87 8.10 -22.87
C LEU A 35 21.69 6.95 -21.89
N ALA A 36 22.29 7.05 -20.70
CA ALA A 36 22.09 6.13 -19.58
C ALA A 36 20.79 6.41 -18.79
N GLY A 37 19.90 7.28 -19.29
CA GLY A 37 18.60 7.59 -18.67
C GLY A 37 18.64 8.66 -17.58
N GLU A 38 19.79 9.29 -17.33
CA GLU A 38 20.01 10.23 -16.23
C GLU A 38 20.27 11.67 -16.70
N ALA A 39 19.41 12.60 -16.29
CA ALA A 39 19.56 14.02 -16.60
C ALA A 39 20.31 14.76 -15.47
N VAL A 40 21.64 14.71 -15.49
CA VAL A 40 22.48 15.36 -14.47
C VAL A 40 22.79 16.83 -14.85
N PRO A 41 22.52 17.82 -13.98
CA PRO A 41 22.91 19.21 -14.22
C PRO A 41 24.42 19.40 -14.41
N ALA A 42 24.83 20.24 -15.36
CA ALA A 42 26.23 20.44 -15.74
C ALA A 42 27.15 20.88 -14.57
N PHE A 43 26.62 21.62 -13.59
CA PHE A 43 27.41 22.01 -12.41
C PHE A 43 27.75 20.81 -11.52
N LYS A 44 26.84 19.84 -11.33
CA LYS A 44 27.11 18.61 -10.55
C LYS A 44 28.14 17.72 -11.23
N LEU A 45 28.11 17.66 -12.57
CA LEU A 45 29.11 16.94 -13.35
C LEU A 45 30.49 17.57 -13.20
N ARG A 46 30.57 18.91 -13.22
CA ARG A 46 31.83 19.64 -13.00
C ARG A 46 32.41 19.34 -11.61
N ASP A 47 31.60 19.45 -10.56
CA ASP A 47 32.04 19.21 -9.18
C ASP A 47 32.49 17.75 -8.98
N ALA A 48 31.80 16.79 -9.64
CA ALA A 48 32.15 15.38 -9.61
C ALA A 48 33.47 15.10 -10.36
N CYS A 49 33.71 15.71 -11.52
CA CYS A 49 34.98 15.58 -12.25
C CYS A 49 36.16 16.22 -11.49
N GLU A 50 35.96 17.39 -10.88
CA GLU A 50 36.99 18.07 -10.06
C GLU A 50 37.41 17.21 -8.86
N SER A 51 36.44 16.54 -8.24
CA SER A 51 36.70 15.65 -7.10
C SER A 51 37.49 14.38 -7.46
N MET A 52 37.55 14.01 -8.74
CA MET A 52 38.35 12.92 -9.29
C MET A 52 39.74 13.40 -9.78
N LYS A 53 40.05 14.69 -9.60
CA LYS A 53 41.30 15.35 -10.05
C LYS A 53 41.59 15.20 -11.55
N LYS A 54 40.56 15.07 -12.40
CA LYS A 54 40.73 14.98 -13.86
C LYS A 54 40.53 16.33 -14.53
N SER A 55 41.36 16.62 -15.54
CA SER A 55 41.17 17.78 -16.42
C SER A 55 40.00 17.54 -17.39
N ARG A 56 39.35 18.61 -17.87
CA ARG A 56 38.14 18.52 -18.73
C ARG A 56 38.32 17.71 -20.02
N GLY A 57 39.55 17.58 -20.52
CA GLY A 57 39.89 16.86 -21.75
C GLY A 57 40.41 15.44 -21.55
N GLU A 58 40.55 14.97 -20.31
CA GLU A 58 41.01 13.60 -20.04
C GLU A 58 39.90 12.57 -20.23
N THR A 59 40.30 11.42 -20.78
CA THR A 59 39.40 10.29 -20.99
C THR A 59 38.95 9.70 -19.65
N ILE A 60 37.64 9.53 -19.47
CA ILE A 60 37.00 8.87 -18.33
C ILE A 60 36.78 7.42 -18.72
N THR A 61 37.33 6.48 -17.95
CA THR A 61 37.15 5.03 -18.15
C THR A 61 35.80 4.55 -17.62
N PHE A 62 35.36 3.35 -18.02
CA PHE A 62 34.11 2.77 -17.52
C PHE A 62 34.08 2.65 -15.99
N ASP A 63 35.18 2.22 -15.35
CA ASP A 63 35.23 2.07 -13.90
C ASP A 63 35.12 3.43 -13.18
N GLU A 64 35.62 4.50 -13.81
CA GLU A 64 35.46 5.87 -13.30
C GLU A 64 34.05 6.42 -13.55
N PHE A 65 33.44 6.09 -14.69
CA PHE A 65 32.04 6.40 -14.97
C PHE A 65 31.12 5.75 -13.92
N ILE A 66 31.34 4.48 -13.58
CA ILE A 66 30.62 3.78 -12.52
C ILE A 66 30.83 4.43 -11.15
N LYS A 67 32.05 4.86 -10.82
CA LYS A 67 32.33 5.61 -9.58
C LYS A 67 31.60 6.96 -9.56
N LEU A 68 31.52 7.66 -10.68
CA LEU A 68 30.77 8.91 -10.81
C LEU A 68 29.26 8.66 -10.66
N TYR A 69 28.76 7.57 -11.24
CA TYR A 69 27.37 7.13 -11.14
C TYR A 69 26.95 6.85 -9.69
N ASP A 70 27.79 6.11 -8.94
CA ASP A 70 27.58 5.82 -7.51
C ASP A 70 27.72 7.09 -6.64
N LYS A 71 28.74 7.93 -6.92
CA LYS A 71 28.98 9.18 -6.17
C LYS A 71 27.85 10.19 -6.31
N LEU A 72 27.25 10.28 -7.50
CA LEU A 72 26.07 11.11 -7.75
C LEU A 72 24.79 10.50 -7.18
N ASN A 73 24.87 9.35 -6.48
CA ASN A 73 23.77 8.59 -5.93
C ASN A 73 22.70 8.23 -6.98
N LEU A 74 23.08 8.07 -8.25
CA LEU A 74 22.13 7.84 -9.34
C LEU A 74 21.59 6.40 -9.36
N CYS A 75 22.19 5.49 -8.58
CA CYS A 75 21.58 4.19 -8.26
C CYS A 75 20.37 4.29 -7.33
N LYS A 76 20.12 5.46 -6.73
CA LYS A 76 18.91 5.71 -5.96
C LYS A 76 17.83 6.07 -6.96
N SER A 77 16.96 5.10 -7.27
CA SER A 77 15.63 5.38 -7.82
C SER A 77 15.07 6.59 -7.07
N LYS A 78 14.50 7.57 -7.78
CA LYS A 78 14.06 8.87 -7.23
C LYS A 78 13.13 8.81 -5.98
N GLY A 79 12.71 7.62 -5.54
CA GLY A 79 12.06 7.35 -4.25
C GLY A 79 12.97 7.02 -3.06
N GLN A 80 14.28 6.78 -3.21
CA GLN A 80 15.18 6.49 -2.08
C GLN A 80 15.72 7.75 -1.37
N GLU A 81 15.78 8.91 -2.04
CA GLU A 81 16.03 10.18 -1.33
C GLU A 81 14.87 10.51 -0.37
N PHE A 82 13.65 10.06 -0.68
CA PHE A 82 12.49 10.12 0.21
C PHE A 82 12.62 9.16 1.40
N LYS A 83 13.07 7.92 1.18
CA LYS A 83 13.27 6.94 2.26
C LYS A 83 14.46 7.26 3.16
N GLN A 84 15.62 7.69 2.66
CA GLN A 84 16.79 7.89 3.53
C GLN A 84 16.62 9.06 4.51
N ASN A 85 15.87 10.10 4.12
CA ASN A 85 15.60 11.25 4.99
C ASN A 85 14.51 10.97 6.04
N VAL A 86 13.64 9.98 5.81
CA VAL A 86 12.56 9.60 6.75
C VAL A 86 12.92 8.36 7.59
N GLN A 87 13.60 7.36 7.01
CA GLN A 87 13.93 6.09 7.68
C GLN A 87 15.11 6.19 8.65
N SER A 88 15.96 7.21 8.56
CA SER A 88 17.14 7.28 9.43
C SER A 88 16.83 7.56 10.91
N LYS A 89 15.57 7.87 11.29
CA LYS A 89 15.20 8.20 12.69
C LYS A 89 13.78 7.82 13.16
N SER A 90 13.20 6.69 12.75
CA SER A 90 11.97 6.21 13.42
C SER A 90 11.89 4.68 13.53
N GLY A 91 12.01 4.18 14.76
CA GLY A 91 11.45 2.90 15.15
C GLY A 91 9.97 3.07 15.45
N ILE A 92 9.13 2.92 14.42
CA ILE A 92 7.67 2.72 14.55
C ILE A 92 7.24 1.81 13.40
N THR A 93 6.47 0.78 13.75
CA THR A 93 5.84 -0.23 12.89
C THR A 93 4.95 0.43 11.84
N VAL A 94 5.46 0.54 10.62
CA VAL A 94 4.70 1.01 9.46
C VAL A 94 4.09 -0.23 8.79
N LEU A 95 2.76 -0.37 8.88
CA LEU A 95 1.93 -1.33 8.15
C LEU A 95 1.98 -1.17 6.61
N SER A 96 2.93 -0.41 6.07
CA SER A 96 3.40 -0.53 4.69
C SER A 96 4.47 -1.63 4.68
N GLY A 97 4.03 -2.87 4.45
CA GLY A 97 4.84 -4.10 4.47
C GLY A 97 5.93 -4.17 3.38
N TYR A 98 6.93 -3.29 3.47
CA TYR A 98 8.27 -3.54 2.99
C TYR A 98 9.21 -3.59 4.20
N GLU A 99 8.99 -4.56 5.08
CA GLU A 99 10.04 -4.99 6.00
C GLU A 99 11.12 -5.70 5.18
N ALA A 100 12.35 -5.21 5.27
CA ALA A 100 13.51 -5.85 4.68
C ALA A 100 13.84 -7.12 5.47
N THR A 101 13.17 -8.23 5.14
CA THR A 101 13.57 -9.56 5.58
C THR A 101 14.59 -10.15 4.60
N SER A 102 15.51 -10.95 5.15
CA SER A 102 16.53 -11.73 4.43
C SER A 102 16.10 -12.24 3.06
N SER A 103 17.00 -12.18 2.07
CA SER A 103 16.78 -12.46 0.63
C SER A 103 15.99 -13.73 0.28
N GLY A 104 15.96 -14.75 1.16
CA GLY A 104 15.16 -15.97 0.95
C GLY A 104 13.67 -15.85 1.30
N THR A 105 13.30 -14.95 2.22
CA THR A 105 11.91 -14.80 2.70
C THR A 105 11.05 -13.99 1.72
N LEU A 106 11.67 -13.04 1.00
CA LEU A 106 10.99 -12.19 0.01
C LEU A 106 10.43 -13.00 -1.16
N HIS A 107 11.17 -13.99 -1.65
CA HIS A 107 10.68 -14.87 -2.73
C HIS A 107 9.49 -15.73 -2.27
N SER A 108 9.58 -16.37 -1.11
CA SER A 108 8.45 -17.16 -0.58
C SER A 108 7.20 -16.33 -0.31
N MET A 109 7.34 -15.07 0.13
CA MET A 109 6.21 -14.17 0.32
C MET A 109 5.59 -13.74 -1.02
N SER A 110 6.42 -13.50 -2.04
CA SER A 110 5.93 -13.15 -3.38
C SER A 110 5.17 -14.29 -4.06
N GLU A 111 5.55 -15.54 -3.80
CA GLU A 111 4.83 -16.73 -4.30
C GLU A 111 3.45 -16.85 -3.65
N ALA A 112 3.37 -16.73 -2.31
CA ALA A 112 2.10 -16.74 -1.58
C ALA A 112 1.15 -15.62 -2.05
N GLU A 113 1.67 -14.39 -2.19
CA GLU A 113 0.91 -13.25 -2.71
C GLU A 113 0.43 -13.51 -4.14
N ARG A 114 1.30 -14.02 -5.02
CA ARG A 114 0.95 -14.36 -6.41
C ARG A 114 -0.19 -15.39 -6.45
N THR A 115 -0.05 -16.51 -5.74
CA THR A 115 -1.06 -17.56 -5.66
C THR A 115 -2.40 -17.00 -5.16
N SER A 116 -2.38 -16.22 -4.08
CA SER A 116 -3.58 -15.61 -3.50
C SER A 116 -4.26 -14.62 -4.44
N PHE A 117 -3.49 -13.73 -5.08
CA PHE A 117 -4.04 -12.71 -5.97
C PHE A 117 -4.57 -13.29 -7.28
N ALA A 118 -3.91 -14.31 -7.83
CA ALA A 118 -4.43 -15.05 -8.98
C ALA A 118 -5.77 -15.73 -8.64
N ASN A 119 -5.87 -16.38 -7.47
CA ASN A 119 -7.13 -16.98 -7.00
C ASN A 119 -8.23 -15.93 -6.80
N TYR A 120 -7.90 -14.77 -6.23
CA TYR A 120 -8.85 -13.66 -6.08
C TYR A 120 -9.37 -13.18 -7.43
N ILE A 121 -8.48 -12.93 -8.40
CA ILE A 121 -8.88 -12.51 -9.74
C ILE A 121 -9.78 -13.56 -10.39
N ASN A 122 -9.39 -14.83 -10.33
CA ASN A 122 -10.15 -15.93 -10.90
C ASN A 122 -11.58 -15.96 -10.38
N GLU A 123 -11.77 -15.77 -9.07
CA GLU A 123 -13.09 -15.81 -8.46
C GLU A 123 -13.88 -14.51 -8.67
N ALA A 124 -13.25 -13.36 -8.47
CA ALA A 124 -13.90 -12.05 -8.57
C ALA A 124 -14.30 -11.68 -10.01
N LEU A 125 -13.53 -12.12 -11.01
CA LEU A 125 -13.75 -11.82 -12.42
C LEU A 125 -14.26 -13.02 -13.24
N LYS A 126 -14.61 -14.15 -12.61
CA LYS A 126 -15.06 -15.37 -13.32
C LYS A 126 -16.19 -15.15 -14.33
N ASN A 127 -17.08 -14.21 -14.03
CA ASN A 127 -18.27 -13.90 -14.82
C ASN A 127 -18.10 -12.66 -15.72
N ASP A 128 -16.95 -11.98 -15.66
CA ASP A 128 -16.72 -10.79 -16.47
C ASP A 128 -16.50 -11.17 -17.95
N PRO A 129 -17.25 -10.59 -18.89
CA PRO A 129 -17.19 -10.97 -20.30
C PRO A 129 -15.86 -10.64 -20.97
N ASP A 130 -15.17 -9.58 -20.54
CA ASP A 130 -13.90 -9.14 -21.11
C ASP A 130 -12.73 -9.96 -20.57
N CYS A 131 -12.86 -10.46 -19.33
CA CYS A 131 -11.82 -11.26 -18.68
C CYS A 131 -11.81 -12.75 -19.07
N LYS A 132 -12.84 -13.27 -19.76
CA LYS A 132 -12.95 -14.71 -20.09
C LYS A 132 -11.73 -15.31 -20.78
N GLN A 133 -11.05 -14.55 -21.64
CA GLN A 133 -9.86 -15.03 -22.36
C GLN A 133 -8.59 -15.08 -21.49
N TYR A 134 -8.61 -14.44 -20.33
CA TYR A 134 -7.50 -14.36 -19.38
C TYR A 134 -7.64 -15.34 -18.23
N LEU A 135 -8.84 -15.85 -17.98
CA LEU A 135 -9.16 -16.70 -16.84
C LEU A 135 -9.34 -18.17 -17.27
N PRO A 136 -8.98 -19.14 -16.40
CA PRO A 136 -8.31 -18.94 -15.12
C PRO A 136 -6.82 -18.63 -15.31
N ILE A 137 -6.30 -17.72 -14.47
CA ILE A 137 -4.86 -17.50 -14.26
C ILE A 137 -4.34 -18.67 -13.43
N ASP A 138 -3.28 -19.31 -13.88
CA ASP A 138 -2.62 -20.35 -13.10
C ASP A 138 -1.88 -19.72 -11.89
N PRO A 139 -2.28 -20.03 -10.64
CA PRO A 139 -1.71 -19.42 -9.45
C PRO A 139 -0.26 -19.84 -9.17
N GLU A 140 0.16 -20.99 -9.69
CA GLU A 140 1.49 -21.55 -9.46
C GLU A 140 2.54 -21.07 -10.47
N SER A 141 2.12 -20.34 -11.51
CA SER A 141 3.00 -19.83 -12.56
C SER A 141 3.09 -18.30 -12.57
N GLU A 142 4.04 -17.79 -13.34
CA GLU A 142 4.18 -16.36 -13.63
C GLU A 142 3.15 -15.84 -14.64
N ASP A 143 2.12 -16.63 -14.99
CA ASP A 143 1.08 -16.23 -15.94
C ASP A 143 0.38 -14.93 -15.50
N LEU A 144 0.18 -14.75 -14.18
CA LEU A 144 -0.40 -13.53 -13.61
C LEU A 144 0.25 -12.25 -14.18
N PHE A 145 1.58 -12.20 -14.22
CA PHE A 145 2.32 -10.98 -14.61
C PHE A 145 2.18 -10.69 -16.11
N LYS A 146 2.01 -11.73 -16.93
CA LYS A 146 1.76 -11.58 -18.38
C LYS A 146 0.32 -11.15 -18.64
N ARG A 147 -0.64 -11.76 -17.93
CA ARG A 147 -2.09 -11.54 -18.10
C ARG A 147 -2.52 -10.12 -17.74
N VAL A 148 -1.83 -9.46 -16.81
CA VAL A 148 -2.13 -8.06 -16.43
C VAL A 148 -1.48 -7.02 -17.35
N GLY A 149 -0.56 -7.44 -18.23
CA GLY A 149 0.28 -6.54 -19.02
C GLY A 149 -0.47 -5.65 -20.02
N ASP A 150 -1.68 -6.05 -20.43
CA ASP A 150 -2.54 -5.26 -21.31
C ASP A 150 -3.47 -4.27 -20.59
N GLY A 151 -3.45 -4.28 -19.26
CA GLY A 151 -4.19 -3.38 -18.40
C GLY A 151 -5.68 -3.69 -18.21
N ILE A 152 -6.28 -4.66 -18.90
CA ILE A 152 -7.73 -4.92 -18.77
C ILE A 152 -8.07 -5.40 -17.36
N ILE A 153 -7.36 -6.41 -16.85
CA ILE A 153 -7.57 -6.92 -15.49
C ILE A 153 -7.37 -5.80 -14.46
N LEU A 154 -6.37 -4.93 -14.65
CA LEU A 154 -6.11 -3.81 -13.74
C LEU A 154 -7.27 -2.80 -13.75
N CYS A 155 -7.81 -2.46 -14.91
CA CYS A 155 -8.99 -1.60 -14.99
C CYS A 155 -10.21 -2.23 -14.29
N LYS A 156 -10.42 -3.53 -14.46
CA LYS A 156 -11.53 -4.25 -13.81
C LYS A 156 -11.37 -4.32 -12.29
N LEU A 157 -10.14 -4.53 -11.80
CA LEU A 157 -9.83 -4.48 -10.37
C LEU A 157 -10.14 -3.10 -9.76
N ALA A 158 -9.95 -1.99 -10.50
CA ALA A 158 -10.32 -0.67 -10.03
C ALA A 158 -11.82 -0.57 -9.74
N ASN A 159 -12.65 -1.09 -10.64
CA ASN A 159 -14.11 -1.12 -10.48
C ASN A 159 -14.60 -2.11 -9.41
N LEU A 160 -13.86 -3.19 -9.15
CA LEU A 160 -14.14 -4.08 -8.02
C LEU A 160 -13.85 -3.40 -6.68
N ALA A 161 -12.75 -2.64 -6.62
CA ALA A 161 -12.33 -1.88 -5.43
C ALA A 161 -13.28 -0.74 -5.11
N GLN A 162 -13.66 0.03 -6.13
CA GLN A 162 -14.67 1.07 -6.01
C GLN A 162 -15.47 1.13 -7.31
N GLU A 163 -16.76 0.85 -7.20
CA GLU A 163 -17.66 0.82 -8.35
C GLU A 163 -17.67 2.15 -9.11
N ASN A 164 -17.77 2.08 -10.43
CA ASN A 164 -17.82 3.23 -11.33
C ASN A 164 -16.58 4.15 -11.28
N THR A 165 -15.42 3.65 -10.86
CA THR A 165 -14.16 4.41 -10.90
C THR A 165 -13.68 4.60 -12.35
N ILE A 166 -13.81 3.56 -13.16
CA ILE A 166 -13.48 3.57 -14.59
C ILE A 166 -14.76 3.35 -15.39
N ASP A 167 -15.05 4.28 -16.30
CA ASP A 167 -16.02 4.04 -17.36
C ASP A 167 -15.47 2.98 -18.31
N GLU A 168 -16.13 1.82 -18.37
CA GLU A 168 -15.65 0.69 -19.16
C GLU A 168 -15.52 0.98 -20.66
N ARG A 169 -16.20 2.01 -21.17
CA ARG A 169 -16.09 2.43 -22.58
C ARG A 169 -14.73 3.04 -22.91
N ALA A 170 -14.00 3.50 -21.90
CA ALA A 170 -12.64 4.03 -22.05
C ALA A 170 -11.56 2.92 -22.10
N ILE A 171 -11.93 1.66 -21.81
CA ILE A 171 -11.00 0.53 -21.84
C ILE A 171 -10.85 0.03 -23.28
N ASN A 172 -9.62 -0.07 -23.75
CA ASN A 172 -9.31 -0.71 -25.03
C ASN A 172 -9.44 -2.24 -24.88
N LYS A 173 -10.52 -2.82 -25.41
CA LYS A 173 -10.88 -4.24 -25.23
C LYS A 173 -10.54 -5.16 -26.42
N THR A 174 -10.29 -4.60 -27.60
CA THR A 174 -10.11 -5.38 -28.85
C THR A 174 -8.81 -5.04 -29.56
N LYS A 175 -8.11 -6.05 -30.11
CA LYS A 175 -6.87 -5.90 -30.90
C LYS A 175 -5.81 -5.06 -30.17
N ILE A 176 -5.54 -5.43 -28.93
CA ILE A 176 -4.61 -4.70 -28.07
C ILE A 176 -3.20 -4.79 -28.65
N ASN A 177 -2.60 -3.62 -28.86
CA ASN A 177 -1.20 -3.45 -29.22
C ASN A 177 -0.45 -2.78 -28.05
N SER A 178 0.87 -2.65 -28.15
CA SER A 178 1.71 -2.06 -27.09
C SER A 178 1.24 -0.66 -26.65
N PHE A 179 0.71 0.15 -27.57
CA PHE A 179 0.23 1.50 -27.27
C PHE A 179 -1.09 1.48 -26.49
N THR A 180 -2.09 0.76 -26.98
CA THR A 180 -3.41 0.62 -26.31
C THR A 180 -3.31 -0.12 -24.97
N ALA A 181 -2.35 -1.03 -24.82
CA ALA A 181 -1.98 -1.62 -23.53
C ALA A 181 -1.43 -0.55 -22.57
N THR A 182 -0.49 0.28 -23.03
CA THR A 182 0.02 1.42 -22.23
C THR A 182 -1.10 2.38 -21.83
N GLU A 183 -2.07 2.68 -22.71
CA GLU A 183 -3.24 3.51 -22.37
C GLU A 183 -4.10 2.87 -21.27
N ASN A 184 -4.43 1.58 -21.39
CA ASN A 184 -5.20 0.85 -20.38
C ASN A 184 -4.47 0.83 -19.03
N VAL A 185 -3.18 0.51 -19.02
CA VAL A 185 -2.39 0.48 -17.77
C VAL A 185 -2.34 1.88 -17.15
N THR A 186 -2.14 2.93 -17.95
CA THR A 186 -2.13 4.32 -17.46
C THR A 186 -3.50 4.71 -16.88
N LEU A 187 -4.59 4.31 -17.54
CA LEU A 187 -5.95 4.51 -17.04
C LEU A 187 -6.14 3.82 -15.69
N ALA A 188 -5.72 2.55 -15.55
CA ALA A 188 -5.80 1.82 -14.29
C ALA A 188 -4.97 2.48 -13.17
N LEU A 189 -3.71 2.83 -13.43
CA LEU A 189 -2.82 3.43 -12.41
C LEU A 189 -3.33 4.80 -11.94
N ASN A 190 -3.87 5.63 -12.83
CA ASN A 190 -4.48 6.91 -12.45
C ASN A 190 -5.77 6.71 -11.65
N SER A 191 -6.55 5.69 -11.99
CA SER A 191 -7.77 5.32 -11.27
C SER A 191 -7.45 4.77 -9.86
N TYR A 192 -6.37 4.01 -9.72
CA TYR A 192 -5.91 3.57 -8.42
C TYR A 192 -5.48 4.76 -7.53
N LYS A 193 -4.82 5.77 -8.08
CA LYS A 193 -4.50 7.01 -7.34
C LYS A 193 -5.78 7.73 -6.86
N SER A 194 -6.82 7.79 -7.69
CA SER A 194 -8.07 8.48 -7.33
C SER A 194 -8.89 7.76 -6.24
N ILE A 195 -8.65 6.47 -6.02
CA ILE A 195 -9.23 5.68 -4.92
C ILE A 195 -8.30 5.56 -3.70
N GLY A 196 -7.15 6.25 -3.71
CA GLY A 196 -6.24 6.37 -2.57
C GLY A 196 -5.06 5.39 -2.54
N CYS A 197 -4.75 4.68 -3.63
CA CYS A 197 -3.53 3.89 -3.73
C CYS A 197 -2.29 4.80 -3.87
N ASN A 198 -1.20 4.42 -3.20
CA ASN A 198 0.09 5.07 -3.34
C ASN A 198 0.89 4.42 -4.50
N ILE A 199 0.93 5.13 -5.63
CA ILE A 199 1.54 4.68 -6.91
C ILE A 199 2.42 5.80 -7.49
N VAL A 200 3.18 6.49 -6.63
CA VAL A 200 4.02 7.62 -7.08
C VAL A 200 5.17 7.15 -7.98
N ASN A 201 5.63 5.90 -7.84
CA ASN A 201 6.81 5.36 -8.51
C ASN A 201 6.54 4.15 -9.40
N VAL A 202 5.33 4.01 -9.95
CA VAL A 202 5.00 2.92 -10.90
C VAL A 202 4.40 3.54 -12.16
N GLY A 203 5.01 3.24 -13.31
CA GLY A 203 4.55 3.62 -14.63
C GLY A 203 4.01 2.43 -15.42
N SER A 204 3.50 2.72 -16.62
CA SER A 204 3.00 1.67 -17.54
C SER A 204 4.08 0.67 -17.95
N GLU A 205 5.31 1.14 -18.11
CA GLU A 205 6.43 0.28 -18.53
C GLU A 205 6.81 -0.73 -17.46
N ASP A 206 6.71 -0.38 -16.16
CA ASP A 206 6.98 -1.32 -15.07
C ASP A 206 6.05 -2.55 -15.13
N ILE A 207 4.80 -2.34 -15.55
CA ILE A 207 3.79 -3.40 -15.70
C ILE A 207 4.06 -4.21 -16.97
N LYS A 208 4.37 -3.54 -18.09
CA LYS A 208 4.65 -4.20 -19.38
C LYS A 208 5.93 -5.03 -19.35
N GLU A 209 6.95 -4.56 -18.63
CA GLU A 209 8.20 -5.28 -18.40
C GLU A 209 8.03 -6.44 -17.40
N GLY A 210 6.87 -6.55 -16.74
CA GLY A 210 6.59 -7.63 -15.81
C GLY A 210 7.35 -7.51 -14.49
N ARG A 211 7.58 -6.29 -13.98
CA ARG A 211 8.29 -6.06 -12.71
C ARG A 211 7.46 -6.57 -11.52
N ILE A 212 7.71 -7.84 -11.16
CA ILE A 212 6.93 -8.64 -10.20
C ILE A 212 6.62 -7.88 -8.92
N HIS A 213 7.63 -7.29 -8.27
CA HIS A 213 7.47 -6.61 -6.98
C HIS A 213 6.58 -5.36 -7.06
N LEU A 214 6.56 -4.66 -8.19
CA LEU A 214 5.69 -3.50 -8.41
C LEU A 214 4.26 -3.96 -8.72
N ILE A 215 4.11 -4.97 -9.58
CA ILE A 215 2.81 -5.57 -9.89
C ILE A 215 2.13 -6.10 -8.62
N LEU A 216 2.82 -6.93 -7.83
CA LEU A 216 2.28 -7.44 -6.57
C LEU A 216 1.97 -6.30 -5.58
N GLY A 217 2.81 -5.26 -5.53
CA GLY A 217 2.59 -4.09 -4.68
C GLY A 217 1.33 -3.29 -5.06
N ILE A 218 1.07 -3.04 -6.35
CA ILE A 218 -0.15 -2.35 -6.78
C ILE A 218 -1.39 -3.23 -6.60
N MET A 219 -1.27 -4.53 -6.88
CA MET A 219 -2.34 -5.51 -6.74
C MET A 219 -2.76 -5.63 -5.28
N TRP A 220 -1.80 -5.72 -4.36
CA TRP A 220 -2.06 -5.71 -2.94
C TRP A 220 -2.93 -4.52 -2.53
N GLN A 221 -2.55 -3.31 -2.95
CA GLN A 221 -3.26 -2.09 -2.56
C GLN A 221 -4.71 -2.08 -3.06
N VAL A 222 -4.94 -2.41 -4.34
CA VAL A 222 -6.29 -2.42 -4.92
C VAL A 222 -7.16 -3.56 -4.36
N ILE A 223 -6.59 -4.76 -4.20
CA ILE A 223 -7.30 -5.92 -3.61
C ILE A 223 -7.65 -5.63 -2.16
N ARG A 224 -6.74 -5.04 -1.39
CA ARG A 224 -7.01 -4.60 -0.01
C ARG A 224 -8.21 -3.65 0.05
N ILE A 225 -8.28 -2.64 -0.82
CA ILE A 225 -9.43 -1.73 -0.88
C ILE A 225 -10.72 -2.51 -1.20
N ALA A 226 -10.68 -3.39 -2.21
CA ALA A 226 -11.85 -4.18 -2.61
C ALA A 226 -12.35 -5.11 -1.50
N MET A 227 -11.45 -5.78 -0.79
CA MET A 227 -11.79 -6.73 0.27
C MET A 227 -12.30 -6.03 1.54
N LEU A 228 -11.75 -4.85 1.85
CA LEU A 228 -12.12 -4.10 3.05
C LEU A 228 -13.29 -3.11 2.84
N LYS A 229 -13.80 -2.97 1.61
CA LYS A 229 -14.76 -1.91 1.28
C LYS A 229 -16.03 -1.92 2.15
N ASN A 230 -16.56 -3.10 2.50
CA ASN A 230 -17.77 -3.20 3.32
C ASN A 230 -17.50 -3.04 4.82
N ILE A 231 -16.23 -3.04 5.25
CA ILE A 231 -15.82 -2.81 6.64
C ILE A 231 -15.72 -1.30 6.84
N ASN A 232 -16.86 -0.65 6.70
CA ASN A 232 -17.03 0.78 6.77
C ASN A 232 -18.44 1.06 7.28
N ILE A 233 -18.57 1.89 8.31
CA ILE A 233 -19.85 2.15 8.97
C ILE A 233 -20.85 2.83 8.04
N ASN A 234 -20.39 3.58 7.02
CA ASN A 234 -21.26 4.17 6.00
C ASN A 234 -21.92 3.12 5.10
N ILE A 235 -21.25 1.98 4.89
CA ILE A 235 -21.73 0.89 4.03
C ILE A 235 -22.44 -0.18 4.86
N THR A 236 -21.90 -0.47 6.05
CA THR A 236 -22.44 -1.44 7.01
C THR A 236 -22.70 -0.73 8.35
N PRO A 237 -23.84 -0.04 8.51
CA PRO A 237 -24.17 0.72 9.72
C PRO A 237 -24.22 -0.12 11.00
N ASP A 238 -24.52 -1.41 10.90
CA ASP A 238 -24.56 -2.34 12.03
C ASP A 238 -23.20 -2.48 12.75
N LEU A 239 -22.10 -2.03 12.12
CA LEU A 239 -20.79 -1.91 12.76
C LEU A 239 -20.82 -1.00 14.01
N LEU A 240 -21.84 -0.14 14.16
CA LEU A 240 -22.06 0.64 15.37
C LEU A 240 -22.21 -0.23 16.63
N CYS A 241 -22.60 -1.51 16.51
CA CYS A 241 -22.67 -2.41 17.66
C CYS A 241 -21.28 -2.73 18.26
N LEU A 242 -20.19 -2.38 17.55
CA LEU A 242 -18.82 -2.56 18.00
C LEU A 242 -18.33 -1.44 18.92
N LEU A 243 -19.14 -0.41 19.18
CA LEU A 243 -18.78 0.70 20.04
C LEU A 243 -18.43 0.23 21.46
N LEU A 244 -17.26 0.64 21.97
CA LEU A 244 -16.84 0.28 23.32
C LEU A 244 -17.49 1.20 24.38
N PRO A 245 -17.62 0.74 25.64
CA PRO A 245 -18.13 1.59 26.72
C PRO A 245 -17.28 2.85 26.90
N GLY A 246 -17.90 4.02 26.74
CA GLY A 246 -17.24 5.32 26.87
C GLY A 246 -16.61 5.86 25.59
N GLU A 247 -16.68 5.12 24.49
CA GLU A 247 -16.26 5.56 23.16
C GLU A 247 -17.40 6.30 22.46
N THR A 248 -17.06 7.34 21.69
CA THR A 248 -18.00 8.08 20.85
C THR A 248 -18.13 7.43 19.47
N PRO A 249 -19.28 7.55 18.79
CA PRO A 249 -19.41 7.08 17.41
C PRO A 249 -18.29 7.62 16.52
N GLU A 250 -17.94 8.89 16.65
CA GLU A 250 -16.90 9.56 15.86
C GLU A 250 -15.53 8.89 15.99
N GLU A 251 -15.18 8.40 17.19
CA GLU A 251 -13.94 7.63 17.41
C GLU A 251 -13.96 6.29 16.68
N LEU A 252 -15.11 5.61 16.67
CA LEU A 252 -15.30 4.37 15.91
C LEU A 252 -15.23 4.63 14.39
N PHE A 253 -15.83 5.73 13.91
CA PHE A 253 -15.77 6.16 12.49
C PHE A 253 -14.35 6.52 12.04
N ALA A 254 -13.50 6.96 12.96
CA ALA A 254 -12.11 7.31 12.67
C ALA A 254 -11.18 6.10 12.54
N LEU A 255 -11.62 4.90 12.94
CA LEU A 255 -10.83 3.68 12.83
C LEU A 255 -10.60 3.29 11.37
N SER A 256 -9.42 2.75 11.10
CA SER A 256 -9.15 2.14 9.80
C SER A 256 -10.01 0.88 9.62
N PRO A 257 -10.26 0.45 8.36
CA PRO A 257 -10.98 -0.80 8.11
C PRO A 257 -10.32 -2.02 8.79
N GLU A 258 -9.00 -2.05 8.93
CA GLU A 258 -8.28 -3.08 9.68
C GLU A 258 -8.59 -3.08 11.17
N GLN A 259 -8.64 -1.90 11.78
CA GLN A 259 -8.95 -1.76 13.19
C GLN A 259 -10.40 -2.16 13.47
N LEU A 260 -11.32 -1.78 12.58
CA LEU A 260 -12.72 -2.23 12.62
C LEU A 260 -12.81 -3.75 12.43
N LEU A 261 -12.03 -4.34 11.52
CA LEU A 261 -11.99 -5.78 11.32
C LEU A 261 -11.50 -6.52 12.58
N LEU A 262 -10.41 -6.06 13.21
CA LEU A 262 -9.94 -6.64 14.47
C LEU A 262 -10.98 -6.51 15.58
N ARG A 263 -11.65 -5.36 15.66
CA ARG A 263 -12.72 -5.12 16.64
C ARG A 263 -13.91 -6.05 16.40
N TRP A 264 -14.29 -6.27 15.15
CA TRP A 264 -15.29 -7.27 14.77
C TRP A 264 -14.88 -8.68 15.18
N VAL A 265 -13.64 -9.10 14.88
CA VAL A 265 -13.13 -10.43 15.29
C VAL A 265 -13.27 -10.59 16.80
N ASN A 266 -12.77 -9.63 17.59
CA ASN A 266 -12.84 -9.72 19.05
C ASN A 266 -14.28 -9.70 19.59
N TYR A 267 -15.17 -8.94 18.95
CA TYR A 267 -16.60 -8.96 19.28
C TYR A 267 -17.21 -10.36 19.09
N GLN A 268 -16.93 -11.02 17.96
CA GLN A 268 -17.43 -12.37 17.70
C GLN A 268 -16.81 -13.41 18.65
N LEU A 269 -15.51 -13.33 18.91
CA LEU A 269 -14.80 -14.22 19.83
C LEU A 269 -15.35 -14.12 21.26
N LYS A 270 -15.69 -12.91 21.71
CA LYS A 270 -16.33 -12.69 23.01
C LYS A 270 -17.71 -13.36 23.09
N ASN A 271 -18.50 -13.33 22.02
CA ASN A 271 -19.84 -13.92 21.98
C ASN A 271 -19.81 -15.45 22.16
N VAL A 272 -18.72 -16.11 21.77
CA VAL A 272 -18.53 -17.56 21.94
C VAL A 272 -17.66 -17.94 23.13
N GLY A 273 -17.23 -16.96 23.94
CA GLY A 273 -16.44 -17.19 25.14
C GLY A 273 -15.00 -17.66 24.87
N TYR A 274 -14.36 -17.18 23.80
CA TYR A 274 -12.97 -17.50 23.51
C TYR A 274 -12.02 -17.01 24.62
N ASP A 275 -11.10 -17.86 25.05
CA ASP A 275 -10.21 -17.67 26.19
C ASP A 275 -8.75 -17.39 25.80
N GLY A 276 -8.42 -17.44 24.50
CA GLY A 276 -7.06 -17.21 23.97
C GLY A 276 -6.59 -15.76 23.98
N GLY A 277 -7.38 -14.84 24.54
CA GLY A 277 -7.06 -13.41 24.66
C GLY A 277 -7.51 -12.58 23.46
N GLU A 278 -7.20 -11.28 23.52
CA GLU A 278 -7.58 -10.31 22.48
C GLU A 278 -6.66 -10.40 21.26
N ILE A 279 -7.26 -10.42 20.07
CA ILE A 279 -6.56 -10.42 18.80
C ILE A 279 -6.20 -8.98 18.43
N THR A 280 -4.91 -8.67 18.47
CA THR A 280 -4.39 -7.30 18.23
C THR A 280 -3.64 -7.15 16.91
N ASN A 281 -3.45 -8.24 16.16
CA ASN A 281 -2.75 -8.27 14.88
C ASN A 281 -3.22 -9.46 14.01
N PHE A 282 -2.96 -9.39 12.70
CA PHE A 282 -3.30 -10.45 11.74
C PHE A 282 -2.22 -11.55 11.60
N GLY A 283 -1.28 -11.63 12.56
CA GLY A 283 -0.12 -12.50 12.48
C GLY A 283 -0.14 -13.59 13.55
N SER A 284 0.69 -13.40 14.58
CA SER A 284 0.98 -14.42 15.59
C SER A 284 -0.25 -14.91 16.35
N ALA A 285 -1.22 -14.03 16.58
CA ALA A 285 -2.47 -14.35 17.29
C ALA A 285 -3.37 -15.34 16.51
N LEU A 286 -3.15 -15.49 15.20
CA LEU A 286 -3.95 -16.36 14.32
C LEU A 286 -3.20 -17.65 13.94
N LYS A 287 -1.92 -17.76 14.31
CA LYS A 287 -0.97 -18.78 13.83
C LYS A 287 -1.43 -20.22 14.07
N ASP A 288 -2.05 -20.47 15.23
CA ASP A 288 -2.45 -21.81 15.66
C ASP A 288 -3.89 -22.16 15.26
N SER A 289 -4.56 -21.29 14.52
CA SER A 289 -5.94 -21.46 14.05
C SER A 289 -7.02 -21.60 15.15
N THR A 290 -6.70 -21.38 16.42
CA THR A 290 -7.70 -21.46 17.51
C THR A 290 -8.69 -20.30 17.44
N ALA A 291 -8.20 -19.08 17.23
CA ALA A 291 -9.03 -17.90 17.02
C ALA A 291 -9.93 -18.04 15.78
N TYR A 292 -9.39 -18.59 14.68
CA TYR A 292 -10.20 -18.89 13.48
C TYR A 292 -11.31 -19.89 13.78
N SER A 293 -11.01 -20.99 14.47
CA SER A 293 -12.01 -22.00 14.86
C SER A 293 -13.15 -21.40 15.68
N ALA A 294 -12.81 -20.56 16.67
CA ALA A 294 -13.79 -19.87 17.50
C ALA A 294 -14.61 -18.86 16.69
N LEU A 295 -13.99 -18.13 15.77
CA LEU A 295 -14.67 -17.19 14.87
C LEU A 295 -15.65 -17.90 13.94
N GLU A 296 -15.24 -18.99 13.28
CA GLU A 296 -16.11 -19.78 12.40
C GLU A 296 -17.32 -20.32 13.14
N LYS A 297 -17.12 -20.82 14.37
CA LYS A 297 -18.22 -21.23 15.25
C LYS A 297 -19.20 -20.08 15.55
N ALA A 298 -18.70 -18.84 15.65
CA ALA A 298 -19.53 -17.68 15.96
C ALA A 298 -20.40 -17.23 14.77
N ILE A 299 -19.90 -17.34 13.55
CA ILE A 299 -20.50 -16.67 12.37
C ILE A 299 -21.03 -17.63 11.29
N MET A 300 -20.54 -18.86 11.22
CA MET A 300 -20.89 -19.81 10.16
C MET A 300 -21.95 -20.82 10.64
N PRO A 301 -22.82 -21.32 9.74
CA PRO A 301 -23.77 -22.38 10.08
C PRO A 301 -23.04 -23.68 10.48
N GLU A 302 -23.46 -24.29 11.59
CA GLU A 302 -22.84 -25.53 12.11
C GLU A 302 -22.82 -26.69 11.10
N SER A 303 -23.77 -26.73 10.15
CA SER A 303 -23.84 -27.76 9.12
C SER A 303 -22.73 -27.69 8.06
N LEU A 304 -22.05 -26.55 7.93
CA LEU A 304 -21.04 -26.30 6.90
C LEU A 304 -19.61 -26.39 7.43
N ILE A 305 -19.45 -26.50 8.75
CA ILE A 305 -18.16 -26.51 9.42
C ILE A 305 -17.90 -27.84 10.12
N HIS A 306 -16.63 -28.23 10.23
CA HIS A 306 -16.21 -29.28 11.13
C HIS A 306 -16.61 -28.93 12.57
N SER A 307 -16.99 -29.94 13.37
CA SER A 307 -17.34 -29.70 14.77
C SER A 307 -16.18 -29.03 15.51
N SER A 308 -16.49 -28.00 16.30
CA SER A 308 -15.48 -27.21 17.03
C SER A 308 -14.55 -28.09 17.86
N ASP A 309 -15.10 -29.14 18.48
CA ASP A 309 -14.34 -30.13 19.26
C ASP A 309 -13.29 -30.87 18.43
N LYS A 310 -13.61 -31.20 17.16
CA LYS A 310 -12.68 -31.89 16.27
C LYS A 310 -11.53 -30.96 15.88
N VAL A 311 -11.84 -29.71 15.55
CA VAL A 311 -10.84 -28.70 15.17
C VAL A 311 -9.92 -28.37 16.35
N TYR A 312 -10.48 -28.14 17.54
CA TYR A 312 -9.70 -27.81 18.74
C TYR A 312 -8.79 -28.95 19.21
N LYS A 313 -9.23 -30.21 19.09
CA LYS A 313 -8.45 -31.39 19.52
C LYS A 313 -7.35 -31.78 18.53
N GLU A 314 -7.36 -31.28 17.30
CA GLU A 314 -6.31 -31.55 16.32
C GLU A 314 -5.00 -30.92 16.79
N SER A 315 -3.95 -31.72 17.01
CA SER A 315 -2.68 -31.24 17.54
C SER A 315 -1.76 -30.67 16.47
N ASP A 316 -1.93 -31.07 15.22
CA ASP A 316 -1.14 -30.56 14.09
C ASP A 316 -1.73 -29.23 13.57
N HIS A 317 -0.98 -28.14 13.77
CA HIS A 317 -1.40 -26.80 13.35
C HIS A 317 -1.67 -26.71 11.85
N ASN A 318 -0.96 -27.46 11.00
CA ASN A 318 -1.18 -27.44 9.56
C ASN A 318 -2.49 -28.13 9.18
N LYS A 319 -2.83 -29.23 9.86
CA LYS A 319 -4.11 -29.91 9.65
C LYS A 319 -5.25 -29.06 10.16
N ARG A 320 -5.08 -28.43 11.33
CA ARG A 320 -6.07 -27.50 11.88
C ARG A 320 -6.32 -26.32 10.95
N ALA A 321 -5.26 -25.69 10.44
CA ALA A 321 -5.37 -24.62 9.44
C ALA A 321 -6.07 -25.08 8.16
N GLN A 322 -5.81 -26.30 7.69
CA GLN A 322 -6.52 -26.87 6.54
C GLN A 322 -8.02 -27.05 6.83
N MET A 323 -8.40 -27.51 8.02
CA MET A 323 -9.81 -27.64 8.42
C MET A 323 -10.53 -26.30 8.43
N ILE A 324 -9.90 -25.22 8.89
CA ILE A 324 -10.43 -23.85 8.81
C ILE A 324 -10.66 -23.45 7.34
N ILE A 325 -9.68 -23.67 6.48
CA ILE A 325 -9.81 -23.35 5.05
C ILE A 325 -10.96 -24.14 4.40
N ASP A 326 -11.11 -25.42 4.75
CA ASP A 326 -12.17 -26.28 4.23
C ASP A 326 -13.56 -25.81 4.72
N ASN A 327 -13.69 -25.43 5.99
CA ASN A 327 -14.90 -24.83 6.56
C ASN A 327 -15.32 -23.55 5.81
N ALA A 328 -14.37 -22.65 5.58
CA ALA A 328 -14.59 -21.41 4.85
C ALA A 328 -15.06 -21.68 3.41
N LYS A 329 -14.40 -22.58 2.68
CA LYS A 329 -14.78 -22.97 1.31
C LYS A 329 -16.17 -23.59 1.24
N ASN A 330 -16.50 -24.49 2.17
CA ASN A 330 -17.83 -25.11 2.26
C ASN A 330 -18.93 -24.08 2.55
N SER A 331 -18.57 -23.00 3.24
CA SER A 331 -19.46 -21.87 3.54
C SER A 331 -19.51 -20.81 2.41
N GLY A 332 -18.79 -21.04 1.31
CA GLY A 332 -18.76 -20.13 0.16
C GLY A 332 -17.98 -18.84 0.41
N VAL A 333 -17.02 -18.87 1.33
CA VAL A 333 -15.92 -17.90 1.46
C VAL A 333 -14.84 -18.32 0.46
N SER A 334 -14.25 -17.37 -0.28
CA SER A 334 -13.26 -17.68 -1.33
C SER A 334 -11.98 -18.30 -0.79
N ALA A 335 -11.64 -18.00 0.47
CA ALA A 335 -10.52 -18.59 1.21
C ALA A 335 -9.19 -18.46 0.45
N LEU A 336 -8.78 -17.21 0.24
CA LEU A 336 -7.61 -16.80 -0.53
C LEU A 336 -6.26 -17.12 0.16
N VAL A 337 -6.30 -17.74 1.33
CA VAL A 337 -5.15 -18.07 2.18
C VAL A 337 -4.84 -19.56 2.10
N SER A 338 -3.56 -19.94 2.15
CA SER A 338 -3.13 -21.33 2.33
C SER A 338 -2.86 -21.67 3.79
N LYS A 339 -2.79 -22.96 4.12
CA LYS A 339 -2.39 -23.41 5.47
C LYS A 339 -1.00 -22.89 5.88
N ASN A 340 -0.10 -22.75 4.91
CA ASN A 340 1.25 -22.22 5.14
C ASN A 340 1.21 -20.72 5.44
N ASP A 341 0.31 -19.97 4.83
CA ASP A 341 0.16 -18.53 5.08
C ASP A 341 -0.32 -18.27 6.50
N ILE A 342 -1.25 -19.10 7.00
CA ILE A 342 -1.72 -19.04 8.39
C ILE A 342 -0.56 -19.37 9.35
N THR A 343 0.08 -20.52 9.16
CA THR A 343 1.11 -21.00 10.10
C THR A 343 2.41 -20.19 10.05
N ASN A 344 2.70 -19.53 8.92
CA ASN A 344 3.83 -18.60 8.77
C ASN A 344 3.48 -17.14 9.13
N CYS A 345 2.27 -16.88 9.62
CA CYS A 345 1.82 -15.54 10.04
C CYS A 345 1.83 -14.49 8.92
N ASN A 346 1.43 -14.84 7.69
CA ASN A 346 1.30 -13.89 6.60
C ASN A 346 0.15 -12.91 6.89
N GLN A 347 0.48 -11.76 7.47
CA GLN A 347 -0.49 -10.78 7.95
C GLN A 347 -1.43 -10.26 6.86
N LYS A 348 -0.92 -10.09 5.63
CA LYS A 348 -1.70 -9.61 4.50
C LYS A 348 -2.81 -10.60 4.13
N LEU A 349 -2.45 -11.87 3.99
CA LEU A 349 -3.39 -12.91 3.56
C LEU A 349 -4.35 -13.29 4.68
N ASN A 350 -3.90 -13.31 5.94
CA ASN A 350 -4.78 -13.47 7.10
C ASN A 350 -5.82 -12.35 7.20
N MET A 351 -5.40 -11.09 6.98
CA MET A 351 -6.33 -9.95 6.98
C MET A 351 -7.40 -10.10 5.89
N VAL A 352 -6.98 -10.42 4.67
CA VAL A 352 -7.90 -10.61 3.54
C VAL A 352 -8.84 -11.79 3.80
N PHE A 353 -8.37 -12.88 4.42
CA PHE A 353 -9.20 -14.02 4.78
C PHE A 353 -10.27 -13.67 5.81
N LEU A 354 -9.90 -12.93 6.86
CA LEU A 354 -10.88 -12.41 7.84
C LEU A 354 -11.87 -11.43 7.20
N ALA A 355 -11.42 -10.60 6.27
CA ALA A 355 -12.29 -9.68 5.54
C ALA A 355 -13.30 -10.45 4.65
N ASP A 356 -12.86 -11.53 4.00
CA ASP A 356 -13.73 -12.42 3.22
C ASP A 356 -14.81 -13.07 4.10
N MET A 357 -14.43 -13.56 5.29
CA MET A 357 -15.37 -14.05 6.29
C MET A 357 -16.37 -12.97 6.74
N PHE A 358 -15.90 -11.75 7.03
CA PHE A 358 -16.77 -10.62 7.39
C PHE A 358 -17.75 -10.30 6.26
N ASN A 359 -17.27 -10.19 5.02
CA ASN A 359 -18.11 -9.83 3.87
C ASN A 359 -19.24 -10.86 3.65
N LYS A 360 -18.99 -12.13 3.96
CA LYS A 360 -19.96 -13.22 3.83
C LYS A 360 -20.87 -13.34 5.05
N TYR A 361 -20.31 -13.23 6.24
CA TYR A 361 -20.98 -13.47 7.52
C TYR A 361 -20.65 -12.37 8.54
N PRO A 362 -21.18 -11.13 8.38
CA PRO A 362 -20.93 -10.05 9.33
C PRO A 362 -21.41 -10.40 10.75
N ASN A 363 -22.52 -11.13 10.88
CA ASN A 363 -23.11 -11.54 12.16
C ASN A 363 -23.21 -10.39 13.19
N LEU A 364 -23.68 -9.22 12.74
CA LEU A 364 -23.83 -8.02 13.56
C LEU A 364 -25.26 -7.91 14.07
N GLN A 365 -25.42 -7.29 15.24
CA GLN A 365 -26.75 -6.95 15.76
C GLN A 365 -27.20 -5.64 15.13
N ALA A 366 -28.43 -5.60 14.62
CA ALA A 366 -29.00 -4.38 14.08
C ALA A 366 -29.09 -3.30 15.17
N VAL A 367 -28.58 -2.11 14.89
CA VAL A 367 -28.64 -0.94 15.78
C VAL A 367 -29.58 0.09 15.17
N ASP A 368 -30.30 0.86 15.99
CA ASP A 368 -31.08 1.99 15.50
C ASP A 368 -30.12 3.06 14.92
N THR A 369 -30.15 3.24 13.61
CA THR A 369 -29.19 4.03 12.81
C THR A 369 -29.57 5.51 12.69
N SER A 370 -30.28 6.05 13.68
CA SER A 370 -30.57 7.49 13.75
C SER A 370 -29.31 8.38 13.68
N ILE A 371 -28.13 7.81 13.98
CA ILE A 371 -26.81 8.43 13.81
C ILE A 371 -26.32 8.22 12.37
N LYS A 372 -26.53 9.21 11.50
CA LYS A 372 -25.89 9.28 10.17
C LYS A 372 -24.66 10.17 10.24
N ILE A 373 -23.49 9.57 10.36
CA ILE A 373 -22.21 10.27 10.17
C ILE A 373 -21.72 9.90 8.78
N GLU A 374 -22.05 10.72 7.78
CA GLU A 374 -21.67 10.48 6.38
C GLU A 374 -20.32 11.16 6.06
N GLU A 375 -19.41 10.43 5.40
CA GLU A 375 -18.22 11.04 4.78
C GLU A 375 -18.68 11.85 3.56
N THR A 376 -18.42 13.15 3.56
CA THR A 376 -18.78 14.00 2.42
C THR A 376 -17.92 13.67 1.20
N ARG A 377 -18.44 13.96 0.01
CA ARG A 377 -17.69 13.79 -1.24
C ARG A 377 -16.36 14.56 -1.25
N GLU A 378 -16.33 15.74 -0.63
CA GLU A 378 -15.12 16.56 -0.50
C GLU A 378 -14.10 15.91 0.42
N GLU A 379 -14.52 15.46 1.61
CA GLU A 379 -13.66 14.73 2.56
C GLU A 379 -13.02 13.50 1.90
N LYS A 380 -13.83 12.69 1.19
CA LYS A 380 -13.34 11.54 0.43
C LYS A 380 -12.31 11.93 -0.63
N SER A 381 -12.57 13.02 -1.35
CA SER A 381 -11.68 13.51 -2.42
C SER A 381 -10.34 13.98 -1.84
N TYR A 382 -10.35 14.76 -0.77
CA TYR A 382 -9.13 15.22 -0.11
C TYR A 382 -8.36 14.07 0.51
N ARG A 383 -9.04 13.12 1.17
CA ARG A 383 -8.41 11.93 1.75
C ARG A 383 -7.70 11.09 0.68
N ASN A 384 -8.38 10.80 -0.42
CA ASN A 384 -7.79 10.01 -1.51
C ASN A 384 -6.61 10.75 -2.15
N TRP A 385 -6.74 12.07 -2.37
CA TRP A 385 -5.65 12.89 -2.88
C TRP A 385 -4.43 12.87 -1.95
N LEU A 386 -4.62 13.10 -0.64
CA LEU A 386 -3.55 13.04 0.36
C LEU A 386 -2.85 11.68 0.34
N ASN A 387 -3.61 10.58 0.38
CA ASN A 387 -3.03 9.23 0.35
C ASN A 387 -2.26 8.93 -0.95
N SER A 388 -2.68 9.51 -2.08
CA SER A 388 -1.98 9.36 -3.37
C SER A 388 -0.59 10.00 -3.39
N LEU A 389 -0.30 10.95 -2.49
CA LEU A 389 1.02 11.59 -2.34
C LEU A 389 2.01 10.72 -1.55
N GLY A 390 1.54 9.64 -0.92
CA GLY A 390 2.36 8.73 -0.13
C GLY A 390 2.81 9.27 1.23
N PRO A 391 1.88 9.74 2.09
CA PRO A 391 2.22 10.18 3.44
C PRO A 391 2.74 9.03 4.31
N SER A 392 3.42 9.36 5.41
CA SER A 392 3.94 8.34 6.34
C SER A 392 2.84 7.60 7.09
N LYS A 393 1.67 8.24 7.26
CA LYS A 393 0.46 7.65 7.84
C LYS A 393 -0.65 7.68 6.79
N PHE A 394 -1.30 6.53 6.57
CA PHE A 394 -2.50 6.46 5.73
C PHE A 394 -3.65 7.22 6.41
N VAL A 395 -4.28 8.12 5.68
CA VAL A 395 -5.38 8.96 6.15
C VAL A 395 -6.70 8.21 5.96
N ASN A 396 -7.35 7.86 7.06
CA ASN A 396 -8.69 7.26 7.09
C ASN A 396 -9.74 8.33 7.41
N SER A 397 -9.42 9.26 8.31
CA SER A 397 -10.30 10.38 8.67
C SER A 397 -9.51 11.68 8.71
N LEU A 398 -9.96 12.69 7.96
CA LEU A 398 -9.34 14.02 7.95
C LEU A 398 -9.37 14.67 9.34
N MET A 399 -10.39 14.38 10.14
CA MET A 399 -10.62 15.04 11.43
C MET A 399 -9.76 14.47 12.55
N THR A 400 -9.22 13.26 12.39
CA THR A 400 -8.38 12.62 13.40
C THR A 400 -6.94 12.46 12.94
N ASP A 401 -6.73 12.06 11.68
CA ASP A 401 -5.40 11.72 11.17
C ASP A 401 -4.55 12.94 10.80
N LEU A 402 -5.15 14.12 10.66
CA LEU A 402 -4.43 15.37 10.39
C LEU A 402 -4.09 16.17 11.66
N THR A 403 -4.60 15.75 12.83
CA THR A 403 -4.53 16.52 14.08
C THR A 403 -3.12 16.67 14.64
N ASP A 404 -2.17 15.82 14.26
CA ASP A 404 -0.77 15.96 14.67
C ASP A 404 0.06 16.85 13.74
N GLY A 405 -0.54 17.34 12.65
CA GLY A 405 0.07 18.19 11.64
C GLY A 405 1.11 17.50 10.76
N ILE A 406 1.48 16.25 11.00
CA ILE A 406 2.58 15.59 10.28
C ILE A 406 2.21 15.39 8.82
N VAL A 407 1.04 14.81 8.54
CA VAL A 407 0.57 14.57 7.17
C VAL A 407 0.45 15.88 6.38
N LEU A 408 0.00 16.96 7.03
CA LEU A 408 -0.11 18.28 6.41
C LEU A 408 1.26 18.87 6.07
N LEU A 409 2.24 18.71 6.98
CA LEU A 409 3.62 19.12 6.76
C LEU A 409 4.34 18.28 5.69
N GLU A 410 4.02 16.98 5.59
CA GLU A 410 4.49 16.12 4.50
C GLU A 410 3.89 16.59 3.16
N THR A 411 2.60 16.87 3.15
CA THR A 411 1.87 17.33 1.96
C THR A 411 2.44 18.64 1.43
N ILE A 412 2.66 19.64 2.28
CA ILE A 412 3.21 20.92 1.83
C ILE A 412 4.68 20.79 1.39
N ASP A 413 5.44 19.86 1.97
CA ASP A 413 6.82 19.58 1.55
C ASP A 413 6.88 18.82 0.22
N VAL A 414 5.89 17.97 -0.07
CA VAL A 414 5.71 17.36 -1.40
C VAL A 414 5.41 18.42 -2.46
N LEU A 415 4.53 19.38 -2.15
CA LEU A 415 4.19 20.48 -3.07
C LEU A 415 5.33 21.50 -3.22
N TYR A 416 6.05 21.77 -2.14
CA TYR A 416 7.15 22.73 -2.08
C TYR A 416 8.36 22.08 -1.38
N PRO A 417 9.21 21.37 -2.12
CA PRO A 417 10.34 20.63 -1.56
C PRO A 417 11.26 21.50 -0.70
N GLY A 418 11.52 21.06 0.53
CA GLY A 418 12.38 21.75 1.49
C GLY A 418 11.71 22.91 2.21
N SER A 419 10.38 23.01 2.15
CA SER A 419 9.62 24.03 2.88
C SER A 419 9.47 23.69 4.36
N THR A 420 9.42 22.39 4.70
CA THR A 420 9.22 21.94 6.08
C THR A 420 10.54 21.83 6.84
N ALA A 421 10.63 22.54 7.97
CA ALA A 421 11.77 22.41 8.89
C ALA A 421 11.59 21.19 9.81
N TRP A 422 11.91 20.00 9.28
CA TRP A 422 11.74 18.70 9.95
C TRP A 422 12.43 18.58 11.32
N SER A 423 13.48 19.35 11.58
CA SER A 423 14.16 19.39 12.87
C SER A 423 13.33 19.99 14.00
N LYS A 424 12.25 20.73 13.67
CA LYS A 424 11.32 21.35 14.63
C LYS A 424 10.00 20.59 14.77
N VAL A 425 9.80 19.54 13.96
CA VAL A 425 8.57 18.75 13.97
C VAL A 425 8.60 17.78 15.13
N ASN A 426 7.57 17.82 15.96
CA ASN A 426 7.38 16.89 17.05
C ASN A 426 6.77 15.58 16.52
N ARG A 427 7.27 14.44 16.99
CA ARG A 427 6.76 13.11 16.58
C ARG A 427 6.39 12.30 17.82
N ALA A 428 5.47 11.36 17.63
CA ALA A 428 5.11 10.38 18.65
C ALA A 428 6.32 9.51 19.05
N PRO A 429 6.36 8.95 20.28
CA PRO A 429 5.34 9.06 21.33
C PRO A 429 5.37 10.40 22.07
N TYR A 430 4.20 10.97 22.32
CA TYR A 430 4.05 12.20 23.10
C TYR A 430 3.85 11.88 24.59
N LYS A 431 4.32 12.75 25.48
CA LYS A 431 3.92 12.65 26.90
C LYS A 431 2.46 13.12 27.03
N PRO A 432 1.61 12.44 27.82
CA PRO A 432 0.17 12.74 27.89
C PRO A 432 -0.17 14.22 28.13
N HIS A 433 0.56 14.89 29.02
CA HIS A 433 0.33 16.32 29.36
C HIS A 433 0.89 17.32 28.33
N THR A 434 1.70 16.87 27.37
CA THR A 434 2.29 17.74 26.32
C THR A 434 1.76 17.45 24.93
N GLU A 435 1.01 16.37 24.76
CA GLU A 435 0.58 15.89 23.44
C GLU A 435 -0.14 16.97 22.64
N PHE A 436 -1.17 17.59 23.22
CA PHE A 436 -1.94 18.63 22.54
C PHE A 436 -1.07 19.83 22.14
N LEU A 437 -0.15 20.26 23.02
CA LEU A 437 0.78 21.35 22.73
C LEU A 437 1.70 20.99 21.56
N LYS A 438 2.25 19.78 21.56
CA LYS A 438 3.17 19.28 20.52
C LYS A 438 2.51 19.16 19.15
N LYS A 439 1.26 18.68 19.13
CA LYS A 439 0.41 18.67 17.93
C LYS A 439 0.10 20.08 17.43
N THR A 440 -0.23 20.99 18.34
CA THR A 440 -0.50 22.40 18.03
C THR A 440 0.73 23.10 17.45
N GLU A 441 1.94 22.83 17.97
CA GLU A 441 3.20 23.35 17.42
C GLU A 441 3.39 22.93 15.95
N ASN A 442 3.18 21.65 15.64
CA ASN A 442 3.27 21.14 14.26
C ASN A 442 2.21 21.77 13.35
N CYS A 443 0.96 21.84 13.79
CA CYS A 443 -0.13 22.45 13.02
C CYS A 443 0.09 23.94 12.79
N SER A 444 0.65 24.65 13.78
CA SER A 444 0.99 26.07 13.64
C SER A 444 2.11 26.27 12.61
N GLN A 445 3.10 25.38 12.59
CA GLN A 445 4.12 25.37 11.54
C GLN A 445 3.51 25.20 10.15
N PHE A 446 2.51 24.32 9.98
CA PHE A 446 1.80 24.17 8.71
C PHE A 446 1.07 25.46 8.31
N VAL A 447 0.34 26.09 9.24
CA VAL A 447 -0.36 27.36 8.98
C VAL A 447 0.64 28.47 8.58
N ASP A 448 1.77 28.59 9.28
CA ASP A 448 2.83 29.55 8.93
C ASP A 448 3.39 29.32 7.53
N LEU A 449 3.55 28.05 7.14
CA LEU A 449 4.01 27.69 5.79
C LEU A 449 2.94 28.00 4.74
N ALA A 450 1.67 27.72 5.02
CA ALA A 450 0.54 28.05 4.15
C ALA A 450 0.46 29.57 3.89
N VAL A 451 0.61 30.39 4.93
CA VAL A 451 0.68 31.86 4.81
C VAL A 451 1.86 32.29 3.93
N LYS A 452 3.05 31.71 4.13
CA LYS A 452 4.23 31.99 3.29
C LYS A 452 4.07 31.57 1.84
N LYS A 453 3.12 30.68 1.54
CA LYS A 453 2.75 30.22 0.19
C LYS A 453 1.51 30.93 -0.34
N GLU A 454 1.09 32.02 0.30
CA GLU A 454 -0.02 32.88 -0.12
C GLU A 454 -1.39 32.19 -0.10
N PHE A 455 -1.56 31.12 0.70
CA PHE A 455 -2.87 30.54 0.95
C PHE A 455 -3.70 31.43 1.88
N SER A 456 -5.01 31.49 1.62
CA SER A 456 -5.95 32.19 2.50
C SER A 456 -6.19 31.34 3.76
N THR A 457 -5.63 31.76 4.89
CA THR A 457 -5.79 31.09 6.19
C THR A 457 -6.51 31.99 7.22
N VAL A 458 -7.33 32.93 6.75
CA VAL A 458 -8.02 33.89 7.63
C VAL A 458 -8.92 33.14 8.61
N GLY A 459 -8.67 33.31 9.92
CA GLY A 459 -9.45 32.66 10.96
C GLY A 459 -9.02 31.23 11.30
N LEU A 460 -7.97 30.69 10.66
CA LEU A 460 -7.42 29.36 10.94
C LEU A 460 -6.18 29.47 11.83
N CYS A 461 -6.14 28.76 12.96
CA CYS A 461 -4.93 28.59 13.76
C CYS A 461 -4.54 27.12 13.94
N GLY A 462 -3.29 26.87 14.33
CA GLY A 462 -2.80 25.50 14.54
C GLY A 462 -3.58 24.74 15.63
N GLY A 463 -4.17 25.44 16.59
CA GLY A 463 -5.02 24.85 17.62
C GLY A 463 -6.36 24.33 17.10
N ASP A 464 -6.89 24.89 16.01
CA ASP A 464 -8.14 24.44 15.40
C ASP A 464 -7.93 23.10 14.68
N ILE A 465 -6.83 22.99 13.93
CA ILE A 465 -6.41 21.75 13.27
C ILE A 465 -6.11 20.66 14.31
N ALA A 466 -5.39 21.00 15.39
CA ALA A 466 -5.04 20.05 16.44
C ALA A 466 -6.25 19.50 17.21
N LYS A 467 -7.40 20.20 17.17
CA LYS A 467 -8.68 19.74 17.73
C LYS A 467 -9.53 18.93 16.75
N GLY A 468 -9.12 18.81 15.48
CA GLY A 468 -9.93 18.16 14.45
C GLY A 468 -11.14 18.99 14.02
N SER A 469 -11.00 20.33 14.00
CA SER A 469 -12.07 21.23 13.57
C SER A 469 -12.43 21.00 12.09
N ARG A 470 -13.73 20.96 11.78
CA ARG A 470 -14.28 20.94 10.40
C ARG A 470 -14.34 22.31 9.72
N LEU A 471 -14.10 23.40 10.49
CA LEU A 471 -14.29 24.80 10.06
C LEU A 471 -13.31 25.26 8.98
#